data_AF-A0A3A1XXU6-F1
#
_entry.id   AF-A0A3A1XXU6-F1
#
_cell.length_a   1.000
_cell.length_b   1.000
_cell.length_c   1.000
_cell.angle_alpha   90.00
_cell.angle_beta   90.00
_cell.angle_gamma   90.00
#
_symmetry.space_group_name_H-M   'P 1'
#
loop_
_entity.id
_entity.type
_entity.pdbx_description
1 polymer ?
#
loop_
_entity_poly.entity_id
_entity_poly.type
_entity_poly.pdbx_seq_one_letter_code
_entity_poly.pdbx_strand_id
1 'polypeptide(L)' 'RSGNDASSFDVVIGGVANDKVYNTLELFFDDLITKSEALGRLKYEKPNNQICFRSQKAIDLCLTYIKSECVNSKFLGE' A
#
# COMPACT_ATOMS: atom_id res chain seq x y z
N ARG A 1 0.39 -12.43 -3.61
CA ARG A 1 -0.65 -12.48 -2.54
C ARG A 1 -1.72 -13.46 -2.99
N SER A 2 -1.96 -14.54 -2.27
CA SER A 2 -3.00 -15.53 -2.61
C SER A 2 -4.44 -15.07 -2.34
N GLY A 3 -4.66 -13.76 -2.08
CA GLY A 3 -5.95 -13.08 -2.21
C GLY A 3 -7.09 -13.52 -1.29
N ASN A 4 -6.93 -14.60 -0.53
CA ASN A 4 -7.97 -15.14 0.32
C ASN A 4 -7.97 -14.48 1.70
N ASP A 5 -8.27 -13.18 1.73
CA ASP A 5 -8.80 -12.57 2.95
C ASP A 5 -10.30 -12.95 3.03
N ALA A 6 -10.60 -13.99 3.81
CA ALA A 6 -11.95 -14.52 4.01
C ALA A 6 -12.80 -13.65 4.95
N SER A 7 -12.26 -12.54 5.47
CA SER A 7 -13.02 -11.65 6.33
C SER A 7 -14.07 -10.87 5.53
N SER A 8 -15.22 -10.59 6.14
CA SER A 8 -16.35 -9.91 5.50
C SER A 8 -16.33 -8.38 5.75
N PHE A 9 -15.14 -7.78 5.91
CA PHE A 9 -15.01 -6.36 6.21
C PHE A 9 -15.11 -5.51 4.94
N ASP A 10 -15.90 -4.45 5.02
CA ASP A 10 -16.08 -3.45 3.96
C ASP A 10 -14.89 -2.49 3.84
N VAL A 11 -14.19 -2.21 4.95
CA VAL A 11 -13.00 -1.35 5.02
C VAL A 11 -11.97 -1.99 5.97
N VAL A 12 -10.71 -2.01 5.56
CA VAL A 12 -9.58 -2.47 6.39
C VAL A 12 -8.59 -1.32 6.57
N ILE A 13 -8.24 -1.04 7.83
CA ILE A 13 -7.29 0.03 8.19
C ILE A 13 -6.13 -0.60 8.94
N GLY A 14 -4.90 -0.29 8.52
CA GLY A 14 -3.73 -0.81 9.21
C GLY A 14 -2.41 -0.31 8.65
N GLY A 15 -1.35 -0.57 9.41
CA GLY A 15 0.02 -0.32 8.98
C GLY A 15 0.38 -1.24 7.82
N VAL A 16 0.73 -0.65 6.69
CA VAL A 16 1.24 -1.38 5.52
C VAL A 16 2.73 -1.12 5.41
N ALA A 17 3.48 -2.19 5.17
CA ALA A 17 4.90 -2.13 4.85
C ALA A 17 5.10 -1.26 3.60
N ASN A 18 6.01 -0.29 3.69
CA ASN A 18 6.43 0.52 2.55
C ASN A 18 7.52 -0.22 1.74
N ASP A 19 7.91 0.33 0.60
CA ASP A 19 8.94 -0.27 -0.27
C ASP A 19 10.29 -0.47 0.44
N LYS A 20 10.62 0.38 1.43
CA LYS A 20 11.87 0.24 2.20
C LYS A 20 11.88 -0.99 3.07
N VAL A 21 10.74 -1.30 3.70
CA VAL A 21 10.54 -2.55 4.46
C VAL A 21 10.70 -3.74 3.52
N TYR A 22 10.09 -3.70 2.34
CA TYR A 22 10.19 -4.79 1.36
C TYR A 22 11.64 -4.99 0.87
N ASN A 23 12.32 -3.93 0.45
CA ASN A 23 13.72 -3.98 0.00
C ASN A 23 14.65 -4.53 1.09
N THR A 24 14.43 -4.16 2.35
CA THR A 24 15.23 -4.68 3.47
C THR A 24 15.04 -6.18 3.66
N LEU A 25 13.82 -6.69 3.44
CA LEU A 25 13.54 -8.12 3.51
C LEU A 25 14.15 -8.87 2.34
N GLU A 26 14.07 -8.34 1.11
CA GLU A 26 14.74 -8.97 -0.06
C GLU A 26 16.24 -9.08 0.16
N LEU A 27 16.91 -8.00 0.58
CA LEU A 27 18.34 -8.03 0.89
C LEU A 27 18.70 -9.08 1.96
N PHE A 28 17.81 -9.30 2.93
CA PHE A 28 18.03 -10.31 3.96
C PHE A 28 17.81 -11.73 3.43
N PHE A 29 16.78 -11.96 2.60
CA PHE A 29 16.49 -13.26 2.00
C PHE A 29 17.52 -13.68 0.94
N ASP A 30 18.16 -12.71 0.28
CA ASP A 30 19.26 -12.93 -0.66
C ASP A 30 20.63 -13.06 0.04
N ASP A 31 20.67 -13.15 1.38
CA ASP A 31 21.87 -13.21 2.22
C ASP A 31 22.86 -12.02 2.03
N LEU A 32 22.38 -10.90 1.45
CA LEU A 32 23.19 -9.70 1.20
C LEU A 32 23.40 -8.84 2.47
N ILE A 33 22.52 -8.98 3.47
CA ILE A 33 22.65 -8.33 4.78
C ILE A 33 22.41 -9.31 5.92
N THR A 34 23.02 -9.07 7.07
CA THR A 34 22.80 -9.90 8.26
C THR A 34 21.46 -9.60 8.92
N LYS A 35 20.97 -10.54 9.74
CA LYS A 35 19.77 -10.35 10.58
C LYS A 35 19.86 -9.09 11.45
N SER A 36 21.04 -8.81 12.01
CA SER A 36 21.24 -7.63 12.86
C SER A 36 21.08 -6.33 12.07
N GLU A 37 21.63 -6.28 10.85
CA GLU A 37 21.51 -5.13 9.95
C GLU A 37 20.06 -4.92 9.50
N ALA A 38 19.36 -6.00 9.13
CA ALA A 38 17.95 -5.93 8.77
C ALA A 38 17.09 -5.38 9.91
N LEU A 39 17.28 -5.87 11.14
CA LEU A 39 16.56 -5.38 12.33
C LEU A 39 16.90 -3.91 12.63
N GLY A 40 18.16 -3.50 12.46
CA GLY A 40 18.60 -2.11 12.63
C GLY A 40 17.88 -1.16 11.68
N ARG A 41 17.73 -1.54 10.41
CA ARG A 41 17.00 -0.77 9.40
C ARG A 41 15.50 -0.72 9.70
N LEU A 42 14.89 -1.86 10.00
CA LEU A 42 13.45 -1.96 10.26
C LEU A 42 13.00 -1.25 11.54
N LYS A 43 13.85 -1.14 12.55
CA LYS A 43 13.53 -0.49 13.83
C LYS A 43 13.07 0.97 13.67
N TYR A 44 13.54 1.65 12.62
CA TYR A 44 13.21 3.07 12.37
C TYR A 44 12.10 3.25 11.33
N GLU A 45 11.66 2.17 10.67
CA GLU A 45 10.57 2.24 9.70
C GLU A 45 9.23 2.35 10.42
N LYS A 46 8.55 3.49 10.23
CA LYS A 46 7.21 3.72 10.75
C LYS A 46 6.20 3.15 9.75
N PRO A 47 5.30 2.24 10.15
CA PRO A 47 4.25 1.73 9.27
C PRO A 47 3.41 2.88 8.73
N ASN A 48 3.09 2.84 7.44
CA ASN A 48 2.16 3.79 6.86
C ASN A 48 0.73 3.27 7.08
N ASN A 49 -0.12 4.05 7.75
CA ASN A 49 -1.51 3.65 7.95
C ASN A 49 -2.26 3.82 6.63
N GLN A 50 -2.61 2.71 5.99
CA GLN A 50 -3.40 2.70 4.77
C GLN A 50 -4.84 2.28 5.08
N ILE A 51 -5.75 2.77 4.24
CA ILE A 51 -7.16 2.44 4.25
C ILE A 51 -7.46 1.70 2.94
N CYS A 52 -7.96 0.48 3.05
CA CYS A 52 -8.35 -0.35 1.92
C CYS A 52 -9.88 -0.49 1.90
N PHE A 53 -10.52 0.03 0.87
CA PHE A 53 -11.95 -0.17 0.61
C PHE A 53 -12.14 -1.47 -0.16
N ARG A 54 -13.01 -2.35 0.34
CA ARG A 54 -13.24 -3.69 -0.21
C ARG A 54 -14.61 -3.87 -0.86
N SER A 55 -15.53 -2.93 -0.70
CA SER A 55 -16.86 -2.97 -1.31
C SER A 55 -17.26 -1.63 -1.92
N GLN A 56 -18.06 -1.69 -3.00
CA GLN A 56 -18.62 -0.48 -3.62
C GLN A 56 -19.50 0.29 -2.63
N LYS A 57 -20.27 -0.43 -1.80
CA LYS A 57 -21.08 0.15 -0.72
C LYS A 57 -20.26 1.04 0.21
N ALA A 58 -19.04 0.63 0.57
CA ALA A 58 -18.18 1.43 1.44
C ALA A 58 -17.71 2.72 0.77
N ILE A 59 -17.40 2.67 -0.53
CA ILE A 59 -17.04 3.84 -1.32
C ILE A 59 -18.23 4.80 -1.35
N ASP A 60 -19.41 4.30 -1.72
CA ASP A 60 -20.62 5.12 -1.89
C ASP A 60 -21.07 5.77 -0.57
N LEU A 61 -20.90 5.09 0.57
CA LEU A 61 -21.30 5.61 1.89
C LEU A 61 -20.25 6.53 2.53
N CYS A 62 -18.96 6.29 2.29
CA CYS A 62 -17.90 6.98 3.04
C CYS A 62 -17.16 8.05 2.24
N LEU A 63 -17.27 8.05 0.91
CA LEU A 63 -16.55 9.00 0.06
C LEU A 63 -17.53 9.86 -0.74
N THR A 64 -17.32 11.17 -0.68
CA THR A 64 -18.03 12.14 -1.51
C THR A 64 -17.08 12.62 -2.60
N TYR A 65 -17.45 12.39 -3.86
CA TYR A 65 -16.71 12.97 -4.98
C TYR A 65 -16.85 14.50 -4.97
N ILE A 66 -15.72 15.20 -5.03
CA ILE A 66 -15.68 16.67 -5.03
C ILE A 66 -15.41 17.21 -6.44
N LYS A 67 -14.32 16.77 -7.07
CA LYS A 67 -13.91 17.19 -8.42
C LYS A 67 -12.88 16.23 -9.00
N SER A 68 -12.69 16.31 -10.31
CA SER A 68 -11.55 15.74 -11.03
C SER A 68 -11.12 16.74 -12.10
N GLU A 69 -9.84 16.73 -12.43
CA GLU A 69 -9.25 17.60 -13.45
C GLU A 69 -8.40 16.76 -14.40
N CYS A 70 -8.53 17.04 -15.70
CA CYS A 70 -7.72 16.36 -16.70
C CYS A 70 -6.39 17.11 -16.85
N VAL A 71 -5.28 16.44 -16.58
CA VAL A 71 -3.95 17.01 -16.76
C VAL A 71 -3.48 16.70 -18.19
N ASN A 72 -3.68 17.67 -19.11
CA ASN A 72 -3.20 17.72 -20.50
C ASN A 72 -3.51 16.50 -21.41
N SER A 73 -4.58 16.62 -22.20
CA SER A 73 -4.79 15.83 -23.41
C SER A 73 -4.11 16.49 -24.63
N LYS A 74 -2.78 16.47 -24.70
CA LYS A 74 -2.05 16.79 -25.95
C LYS A 74 -1.72 15.52 -26.73
N PHE A 75 -2.73 14.71 -27.08
CA PHE A 75 -2.65 13.68 -28.13
C PHE A 75 -4.07 13.38 -28.66
N LEU A 76 -4.71 14.38 -29.24
CA LEU A 76 -5.69 14.15 -30.30
C LEU A 76 -5.09 14.81 -31.53
N GLY A 77 -4.24 14.03 -32.22
CA GLY A 77 -3.79 14.36 -33.56
C GLY A 77 -4.97 14.20 -34.51
N GLU A 78 -5.17 15.22 -35.33
CA GLU A 78 -5.84 15.11 -36.62
C GLU A 78 -5.14 14.07 -37.51
#